data_AF-A0A835DBV7-F1
#
_entry.id   AF-A0A835DBV7-F1
#
_cell.length_a   1.000
_cell.length_b   1.000
_cell.length_c   1.000
_cell.angle_alpha   90.00
_cell.angle_beta   90.00
_cell.angle_gamma   90.00
#
_symmetry.space_group_name_H-M   'P 1'
#
loop_
_entity.id
_entity.type
_entity.pdbx_description
1 polymer ?
#
loop_
_entity_poly.entity_id
_entity_poly.type
_entity_poly.pdbx_seq_one_letter_code
_entity_poly.pdbx_strand_id
1 'polypeptide(L)'
;MSTAETCICFTAFGTDLLVNPYRDKNADFTHGVNFAVAGSTSLTSVLEGKKIISVYKQFPLYPARLVHDPSPFHLFNVCRNHVVELEVINDESQSNEVVWRWSTDLDSYYLIKLLFSNQSLNTPASTTITIYNSLLGVLKISGDLHSSTMASSFLFLLLLSFSLFLRPSVPQPTICPFEAIYQFGDSISDTGNLIREGPAGARSYAARLPYGETTFHRPTGRCSNGLLMIDYLASALGLPLLNPYLERNVPFGHGVNFAVAGSTALNSSFFAERNIHVPQSNIPLSMQLHWFRTHLSSICHTHADCARILERALVMVGEIGGNDYNYGFFQGKPIEEIRTYVPHVVRAITDGVREVIRAGAKRVVVPGNFPIGCIPIYLTSFPSGDPRAYDDMRCLRGLNEFAELHNSVLQRALDELRREYPNVVILYADYYTAFQSVLRRATYLGFDESSLMKACCGIGGEHNYDGSRMCGSPGVPVCPNPAQHIHWDGVHLTQEAYRHMSEWIVGDILSRIQCV
;
A
#
# COMPACT_ATOMS: atom_id res chain seq x y z
N MET A 1 16.73 9.30 -39.57
CA MET A 1 16.14 10.61 -39.19
C MET A 1 15.89 10.56 -37.69
N SER A 2 16.59 11.40 -36.92
CA SER A 2 16.66 11.38 -35.46
C SER A 2 15.39 11.96 -34.84
N THR A 3 14.71 11.19 -33.99
CA THR A 3 13.72 11.68 -33.02
C THR A 3 14.48 12.12 -31.77
N ALA A 4 14.64 13.42 -31.57
CA ALA A 4 15.26 13.97 -30.37
C ALA A 4 14.22 14.04 -29.24
N GLU A 5 14.42 13.27 -28.17
CA GLU A 5 13.72 13.43 -26.89
C GLU A 5 14.09 14.78 -26.28
N THR A 6 13.10 15.56 -25.87
CA THR A 6 13.31 16.89 -25.28
C THR A 6 13.17 16.77 -23.75
N CYS A 7 14.29 16.83 -23.01
CA CYS A 7 14.29 16.84 -21.54
C CYS A 7 14.30 18.28 -21.00
N ILE A 8 13.43 18.57 -20.02
CA ILE A 8 13.50 19.80 -19.21
C ILE A 8 14.10 19.42 -17.85
N CYS A 9 15.24 20.01 -17.47
CA CYS A 9 15.91 19.77 -16.19
C CYS A 9 15.62 20.87 -15.17
N PHE A 10 15.33 20.48 -13.93
CA PHE A 10 15.28 21.38 -12.76
C PHE A 10 16.52 21.15 -11.89
N THR A 11 17.27 22.20 -11.56
CA THR A 11 18.41 22.13 -10.63
C THR A 11 18.22 23.11 -9.46
N ALA A 12 18.46 22.63 -8.24
CA ALA A 12 18.55 23.45 -7.04
C ALA A 12 19.94 23.23 -6.41
N PHE A 13 20.66 24.31 -6.08
CA PHE A 13 21.91 24.29 -5.33
C PHE A 13 21.73 24.95 -3.95
N GLY A 14 22.27 24.34 -2.89
CA GLY A 14 22.41 24.94 -1.55
C GLY A 14 22.58 23.91 -0.43
N THR A 15 23.73 23.97 0.26
CA THR A 15 24.32 23.00 1.20
C THR A 15 23.90 23.17 2.68
N ASP A 16 24.12 22.11 3.48
CA ASP A 16 23.92 21.98 4.94
C ASP A 16 24.43 23.15 5.81
N LEU A 17 23.70 23.48 6.90
CA LEU A 17 24.27 23.77 8.24
C LEU A 17 23.19 23.98 9.34
N LEU A 18 23.39 23.28 10.47
CA LEU A 18 22.75 23.47 11.78
C LEU A 18 22.98 24.88 12.36
N VAL A 19 22.02 25.45 13.11
CA VAL A 19 22.16 26.09 14.46
C VAL A 19 20.79 26.65 14.95
N ASN A 20 20.55 26.48 16.26
CA ASN A 20 19.37 26.85 17.06
C ASN A 20 19.43 28.33 17.57
N PRO A 21 18.56 28.82 18.48
CA PRO A 21 17.64 29.94 18.29
C PRO A 21 18.08 31.28 18.93
N TYR A 22 17.33 32.36 18.63
CA TYR A 22 17.36 33.73 19.18
C TYR A 22 18.35 34.77 18.61
N ARG A 23 17.73 35.87 18.14
CA ARG A 23 18.25 37.22 17.82
C ARG A 23 19.35 37.29 16.74
N ASP A 24 18.99 37.77 15.56
CA ASP A 24 19.07 39.21 15.31
C ASP A 24 18.23 39.66 14.11
N LYS A 25 17.79 40.92 14.16
CA LYS A 25 17.05 41.60 13.10
C LYS A 25 18.05 42.11 12.05
N ASN A 26 17.68 41.99 10.78
CA ASN A 26 18.40 42.42 9.57
C ASN A 26 19.42 41.43 9.02
N ALA A 27 18.92 40.41 8.32
CA ALA A 27 19.66 39.81 7.21
C ALA A 27 18.69 39.62 6.04
N ASP A 28 18.90 40.39 4.98
CA ASP A 28 18.35 40.14 3.65
C ASP A 28 18.91 38.80 3.15
N PHE A 29 18.04 37.84 2.86
CA PHE A 29 18.41 36.63 2.14
C PHE A 29 17.52 36.50 0.89
N THR A 30 17.92 37.20 -0.15
CA THR A 30 17.56 36.93 -1.55
C THR A 30 18.29 35.67 -2.02
N HIS A 31 17.61 34.53 -2.15
CA HIS A 31 18.09 33.40 -2.97
C HIS A 31 16.95 32.97 -3.90
N GLY A 32 17.14 33.21 -5.20
CA GLY A 32 16.17 32.94 -6.26
C GLY A 32 16.43 31.61 -6.98
N VAL A 33 15.40 31.06 -7.61
CA VAL A 33 15.48 29.91 -8.53
C VAL A 33 15.37 30.44 -9.96
N ASN A 34 16.30 30.08 -10.83
CA ASN A 34 16.31 30.46 -12.25
C ASN A 34 15.71 29.35 -13.13
N PHE A 35 14.95 29.74 -14.16
CA PHE A 35 14.48 28.84 -15.23
C PHE A 35 15.27 29.13 -16.51
N ALA A 36 15.68 28.09 -17.24
CA ALA A 36 16.25 28.20 -18.58
C ALA A 36 15.59 27.20 -19.53
N VAL A 37 15.19 27.65 -20.72
CA VAL A 37 14.61 26.82 -21.79
C VAL A 37 15.62 26.76 -22.94
N ALA A 38 15.93 25.56 -23.46
CA ALA A 38 16.83 25.39 -24.60
C ALA A 38 16.23 24.43 -25.66
N GLY A 39 15.94 24.96 -26.87
CA GLY A 39 15.40 24.25 -28.07
C GLY A 39 13.90 23.89 -27.99
N SER A 40 13.04 23.90 -29.02
CA SER A 40 13.10 24.27 -30.45
C SER A 40 11.95 25.24 -30.79
N THR A 41 11.93 25.77 -32.02
CA THR A 41 11.28 27.01 -32.52
C THR A 41 9.76 27.22 -32.38
N SER A 42 8.96 26.32 -31.80
CA SER A 42 7.49 26.58 -31.65
C SER A 42 7.09 27.19 -30.29
N LEU A 43 7.73 26.79 -29.19
CA LEU A 43 7.32 27.21 -27.84
C LEU A 43 7.65 28.68 -27.53
N THR A 44 8.80 29.15 -28.01
CA THR A 44 9.28 30.52 -27.77
C THR A 44 8.35 31.56 -28.38
N SER A 45 7.71 31.24 -29.52
CA SER A 45 6.80 32.15 -30.23
C SER A 45 5.44 32.35 -29.52
N VAL A 46 4.97 31.36 -28.74
CA VAL A 46 3.66 31.40 -28.07
C VAL A 46 3.69 32.30 -26.83
N LEU A 47 4.85 32.41 -26.18
CA LEU A 47 5.04 33.11 -24.91
C LEU A 47 5.75 34.47 -25.06
N GLU A 48 6.34 34.75 -26.22
CA GLU A 48 7.03 36.02 -26.47
C GLU A 48 6.09 37.23 -26.34
N GLY A 49 6.39 38.13 -25.41
CA GLY A 49 5.64 39.37 -25.18
C GLY A 49 4.35 39.23 -24.35
N LYS A 50 3.99 38.03 -23.88
CA LYS A 50 2.77 37.81 -23.08
C LYS A 50 3.05 37.75 -21.57
N LYS A 51 2.24 38.46 -20.77
CA LYS A 51 2.32 38.45 -19.30
C LYS A 51 1.30 37.47 -18.71
N ILE A 52 1.75 36.54 -17.87
CA ILE A 52 0.91 35.59 -17.14
C ILE A 52 0.19 36.32 -15.99
N ILE A 53 -1.14 36.26 -15.96
CA ILE A 53 -1.97 36.95 -14.95
C ILE A 53 -2.40 36.00 -13.84
N SER A 54 -2.64 34.72 -14.14
CA SER A 54 -3.12 33.73 -13.18
C SER A 54 -2.84 32.30 -13.62
N VAL A 55 -2.66 31.40 -12.65
CA VAL A 55 -2.48 29.96 -12.84
C VAL A 55 -3.60 29.23 -12.11
N TYR A 56 -4.34 28.36 -12.80
CA TYR A 56 -5.37 27.52 -12.18
C TYR A 56 -4.99 26.06 -12.22
N LYS A 57 -5.28 25.35 -11.12
CA LYS A 57 -5.21 23.89 -11.01
C LYS A 57 -6.64 23.34 -11.05
N GLN A 58 -6.94 22.50 -12.03
CA GLN A 58 -8.24 21.82 -12.13
C GLN A 58 -8.06 20.32 -11.89
N PHE A 59 -8.87 19.76 -10.99
CA PHE A 59 -8.97 18.32 -10.74
C PHE A 59 -10.09 17.72 -11.61
N PRO A 60 -10.01 16.44 -12.02
CA PRO A 60 -10.98 15.85 -12.94
C PRO A 60 -12.41 15.83 -12.37
N LEU A 61 -13.38 16.18 -13.22
CA LEU A 61 -14.81 16.01 -13.00
C LEU A 61 -15.22 14.59 -13.42
N TYR A 62 -15.66 13.78 -12.47
CA TYR A 62 -16.57 12.63 -12.72
C TYR A 62 -17.88 12.88 -11.98
N PRO A 63 -19.03 12.33 -12.43
CA PRO A 63 -20.36 12.79 -12.02
C PRO A 63 -20.66 12.33 -10.60
N ALA A 64 -20.55 13.26 -9.65
CA ALA A 64 -20.90 13.03 -8.26
C ALA A 64 -22.43 13.02 -8.08
N ARG A 65 -22.97 11.90 -7.57
CA ARG A 65 -24.16 11.95 -6.73
C ARG A 65 -23.81 12.80 -5.50
N LEU A 66 -24.62 13.84 -5.28
CA LEU A 66 -24.52 14.75 -4.15
C LEU A 66 -24.51 14.00 -2.82
N VAL A 67 -23.37 14.04 -2.13
CA VAL A 67 -23.29 13.94 -0.67
C VAL A 67 -22.42 15.10 -0.21
N HIS A 68 -23.00 15.99 0.58
CA HIS A 68 -22.32 17.10 1.22
C HIS A 68 -21.38 16.56 2.31
N ASP A 69 -20.07 16.74 2.14
CA ASP A 69 -19.12 16.76 3.26
C ASP A 69 -17.86 17.56 2.88
N PRO A 70 -17.42 18.58 3.65
CA PRO A 70 -16.25 19.39 3.33
C PRO A 70 -15.02 18.94 4.11
N SER A 71 -13.94 18.50 3.44
CA SER A 71 -12.61 18.29 4.04
C SER A 71 -11.48 18.45 3.01
N PRO A 72 -10.37 19.20 3.30
CA PRO A 72 -9.37 19.57 2.29
C PRO A 72 -8.05 18.75 2.32
N PHE A 73 -7.69 18.22 1.14
CA PHE A 73 -6.37 18.05 0.48
C PHE A 73 -5.09 17.62 1.23
N HIS A 74 -4.49 16.54 0.71
CA HIS A 74 -3.11 16.06 0.90
C HIS A 74 -2.05 16.88 0.13
N LEU A 75 -0.87 17.07 0.73
CA LEU A 75 0.35 17.63 0.12
C LEU A 75 1.29 16.49 -0.31
N PHE A 76 1.76 16.49 -1.56
CA PHE A 76 2.89 15.67 -2.02
C PHE A 76 4.05 16.56 -2.45
N ASN A 77 5.25 16.27 -1.91
CA ASN A 77 6.52 16.82 -2.36
C ASN A 77 7.01 15.99 -3.56
N VAL A 78 7.16 16.60 -4.73
CA VAL A 78 7.72 15.94 -5.93
C VAL A 78 8.98 16.69 -6.34
N CYS A 79 10.13 16.28 -5.81
CA CYS A 79 11.44 16.71 -6.28
C CYS A 79 12.44 15.56 -6.17
N ARG A 80 12.50 14.70 -7.19
CA ARG A 80 13.73 14.04 -7.69
C ARG A 80 13.43 13.24 -8.96
N ASN A 81 13.93 13.75 -10.09
CA ASN A 81 14.23 13.03 -11.34
C ASN A 81 13.08 12.34 -12.12
N HIS A 82 11.93 12.99 -12.29
CA HIS A 82 11.02 12.60 -13.38
C HIS A 82 11.31 13.44 -14.64
N VAL A 83 11.51 12.77 -15.78
CA VAL A 83 11.33 13.40 -17.09
C VAL A 83 9.83 13.65 -17.24
N VAL A 84 9.44 14.92 -17.36
CA VAL A 84 8.03 15.33 -17.45
C VAL A 84 7.73 15.59 -18.92
N GLU A 85 6.86 14.78 -19.52
CA GLU A 85 6.27 15.11 -20.83
C GLU A 85 5.12 16.09 -20.63
N LEU A 86 5.22 17.23 -21.29
CA LEU A 86 4.21 18.29 -21.29
C LEU A 86 3.53 18.31 -22.66
N GLU A 87 2.21 18.15 -22.69
CA GLU A 87 1.41 18.22 -23.90
C GLU A 87 0.49 19.45 -23.86
N VAL A 88 0.53 20.27 -24.91
CA VAL A 88 -0.39 21.40 -25.10
C VAL A 88 -1.68 20.85 -25.68
N ILE A 89 -2.78 20.96 -24.94
CA ILE A 89 -4.06 20.33 -25.29
C ILE A 89 -5.03 21.29 -25.98
N ASN A 90 -4.82 22.60 -25.81
CA ASN A 90 -5.56 23.62 -26.54
C ASN A 90 -4.70 24.88 -26.71
N ASP A 91 -4.51 25.29 -27.96
CA ASP A 91 -3.92 26.56 -28.38
C ASP A 91 -4.92 27.28 -29.28
N GLU A 92 -5.89 27.95 -28.65
CA GLU A 92 -6.74 28.87 -29.38
C GLU A 92 -5.95 30.17 -29.55
N SER A 93 -5.24 30.30 -30.67
CA SER A 93 -4.42 31.46 -31.03
C SER A 93 -5.12 32.84 -30.96
N GLN A 94 -6.46 32.86 -30.79
CA GLN A 94 -7.26 34.08 -30.55
C GLN A 94 -7.83 34.23 -29.14
N SER A 95 -7.64 33.23 -28.27
CA SER A 95 -7.98 33.28 -26.86
C SER A 95 -6.70 33.60 -26.05
N ASN A 96 -6.86 34.32 -24.94
CA ASN A 96 -5.76 34.59 -24.01
C ASN A 96 -5.46 33.40 -23.09
N GLU A 97 -5.63 32.17 -23.59
CA GLU A 97 -5.61 30.95 -22.78
C GLU A 97 -4.68 29.90 -23.39
N VAL A 98 -3.83 29.30 -22.55
CA VAL A 98 -3.11 28.08 -22.90
C VAL A 98 -3.31 27.06 -21.79
N VAL A 99 -3.73 25.85 -22.16
CA VAL A 99 -3.99 24.75 -21.22
C VAL A 99 -2.97 23.65 -21.43
N TRP A 100 -2.29 23.28 -20.36
CA TRP A 100 -1.26 22.25 -20.34
C TRP A 100 -1.76 21.03 -19.59
N ARG A 101 -1.50 19.84 -20.14
CA ARG A 101 -1.65 18.57 -19.42
C ARG A 101 -0.29 18.16 -18.88
N TRP A 102 -0.28 17.62 -17.66
CA TRP A 102 0.75 16.66 -17.30
C TRP A 102 0.09 15.41 -16.69
N SER A 103 0.71 14.26 -16.92
CA SER A 103 0.29 12.95 -16.40
C SER A 103 1.33 12.43 -15.41
N THR A 104 0.90 11.79 -14.32
CA THR A 104 1.77 11.07 -13.38
C THR A 104 1.39 9.60 -13.35
N ASP A 105 1.46 8.95 -14.52
CA ASP A 105 0.97 7.59 -14.82
C ASP A 105 -0.51 7.53 -15.25
N LEU A 106 -0.84 6.47 -16.00
CA LEU A 106 -1.90 6.34 -17.03
C LEU A 106 -3.36 6.72 -16.67
N ASP A 107 -3.69 7.03 -15.43
CA ASP A 107 -5.09 7.29 -15.00
C ASP A 107 -5.29 8.59 -14.21
N SER A 108 -4.31 9.49 -14.16
CA SER A 108 -4.48 10.80 -13.50
C SER A 108 -3.70 11.90 -14.20
N TYR A 109 -4.41 12.97 -14.59
CA TYR A 109 -3.82 14.15 -15.20
C TYR A 109 -4.18 15.42 -14.44
N TYR A 110 -3.26 16.38 -14.46
CA TYR A 110 -3.46 17.73 -13.95
C TYR A 110 -3.54 18.70 -15.12
N LEU A 111 -4.49 19.63 -15.04
CA LEU A 111 -4.62 20.74 -15.98
C LEU A 111 -4.05 22.00 -15.34
N ILE A 112 -3.07 22.61 -16.01
CA ILE A 112 -2.61 23.95 -15.71
C ILE A 112 -3.19 24.89 -16.77
N LYS A 113 -4.04 25.82 -16.33
CA LYS A 113 -4.59 26.87 -17.20
C LYS A 113 -3.87 28.18 -16.93
N LEU A 114 -3.26 28.76 -17.98
CA LEU A 114 -2.61 30.07 -17.94
C LEU A 114 -3.47 31.09 -18.68
N LEU A 115 -3.76 32.22 -18.03
CA LEU A 115 -4.42 33.38 -18.64
C LEU A 115 -3.40 34.49 -18.93
N PHE A 116 -3.45 35.04 -20.14
CA PHE A 116 -2.57 36.10 -20.61
C PHE A 116 -3.31 37.44 -20.78
N SER A 117 -2.60 38.56 -20.71
CA SER A 117 -3.15 39.89 -21.01
C SER A 117 -2.75 40.33 -22.42
N ASN A 118 -3.67 40.91 -23.19
CA ASN A 118 -3.41 41.43 -24.54
C ASN A 118 -2.66 42.77 -24.60
N GLN A 119 -1.86 43.12 -23.58
CA GLN A 119 -1.02 44.33 -23.64
C GLN A 119 0.38 43.99 -24.15
N SER A 120 0.74 44.57 -25.30
CA SER A 120 2.10 44.55 -25.84
C SER A 120 3.04 45.32 -24.91
N LEU A 121 3.86 44.61 -24.13
CA LEU A 121 4.97 45.20 -23.40
C LEU A 121 6.21 45.18 -24.30
N ASN A 122 6.61 46.35 -24.80
CA ASN A 122 7.86 46.55 -25.54
C ASN A 122 9.06 46.55 -24.57
N THR A 123 9.45 45.39 -24.05
CA THR A 123 10.78 45.10 -23.49
C THR A 123 10.98 43.58 -23.38
N PRO A 124 12.20 43.04 -23.61
CA PRO A 124 12.47 41.62 -23.44
C PRO A 124 12.54 41.31 -21.94
N ALA A 125 11.38 41.07 -21.32
CA ALA A 125 11.28 40.67 -19.93
C ALA A 125 11.12 39.15 -19.85
N SER A 126 12.21 38.45 -19.52
CA SER A 126 12.12 37.10 -18.97
C SER A 126 11.25 37.16 -17.72
N THR A 127 10.05 36.59 -17.78
CA THR A 127 9.13 36.58 -16.64
C THR A 127 9.47 35.40 -15.74
N THR A 128 10.12 35.67 -14.60
CA THR A 128 10.35 34.68 -13.54
C THR A 128 9.08 34.52 -12.70
N ILE A 129 8.52 33.31 -12.62
CA ILE A 129 7.40 33.00 -11.71
C ILE A 129 7.95 32.24 -10.50
N THR A 130 7.73 32.79 -9.31
CA THR A 130 8.02 32.13 -8.03
C THR A 130 6.72 31.64 -7.42
N ILE A 131 6.53 30.32 -7.33
CA ILE A 131 5.38 29.71 -6.66
C ILE A 131 5.76 29.48 -5.20
N TYR A 132 5.14 30.22 -4.29
CA TYR A 132 5.24 29.95 -2.85
C TYR A 132 4.20 28.90 -2.48
N ASN A 133 4.64 27.88 -1.75
CA ASN A 133 3.74 26.93 -1.11
C ASN A 133 3.12 27.62 0.11
N SER A 134 1.99 28.30 -0.07
CA SER A 134 1.16 28.81 1.01
C SER A 134 -0.31 28.53 0.73
N LEU A 135 -0.96 27.80 1.64
CA LEU A 135 -2.41 27.75 1.77
C LEU A 135 -2.94 29.20 1.82
N LEU A 136 -3.93 29.51 0.97
CA LEU A 136 -4.56 30.82 0.75
C LEU A 136 -3.74 31.81 -0.10
N GLY A 137 -4.27 32.11 -1.29
CA GLY A 137 -3.69 33.08 -2.21
C GLY A 137 -3.89 34.52 -1.75
N VAL A 138 -2.83 35.32 -1.86
CA VAL A 138 -2.91 36.79 -1.96
C VAL A 138 -1.89 37.25 -3.00
N LEU A 139 -2.37 37.94 -4.03
CA LEU A 139 -1.57 38.66 -5.02
C LEU A 139 -1.12 39.99 -4.41
N LYS A 140 0.20 40.25 -4.32
CA LYS A 140 0.73 41.56 -3.92
C LYS A 140 1.11 42.35 -5.17
N ILE A 141 0.33 43.37 -5.51
CA ILE A 141 0.66 44.37 -6.55
C ILE A 141 1.38 45.52 -5.85
N SER A 142 2.62 45.81 -6.23
CA SER A 142 3.32 47.02 -5.78
C SER A 142 2.89 48.20 -6.64
N GLY A 143 2.18 49.15 -6.05
CA GLY A 143 1.91 50.47 -6.61
C GLY A 143 2.07 51.51 -5.52
N ASP A 144 2.82 52.57 -5.80
CA ASP A 144 3.07 53.67 -4.87
C ASP A 144 1.75 54.37 -4.51
N LEU A 145 1.40 54.40 -3.22
CA LEU A 145 0.35 55.27 -2.69
C LEU A 145 0.91 56.13 -1.56
N HIS A 146 0.96 57.43 -1.80
CA HIS A 146 1.32 58.44 -0.81
C HIS A 146 0.27 58.58 0.29
N SER A 147 0.77 58.68 1.54
CA SER A 147 0.24 59.43 2.69
C SER A 147 -1.16 59.12 3.23
N SER A 148 -1.32 57.97 3.90
CA SER A 148 -2.28 57.78 5.04
C SER A 148 -2.11 56.43 5.79
N THR A 149 -0.88 55.90 5.90
CA THR A 149 -0.63 54.46 6.15
C THR A 149 -0.46 54.01 7.62
N MET A 150 -0.36 54.91 8.60
CA MET A 150 -0.02 54.53 9.98
C MET A 150 -1.16 53.82 10.73
N ALA A 151 -2.42 54.26 10.57
CA ALA A 151 -3.56 53.65 11.26
C ALA A 151 -3.98 52.30 10.65
N SER A 152 -3.85 52.14 9.33
CA SER A 152 -4.20 50.89 8.63
C SER A 152 -3.21 49.76 8.90
N SER A 153 -1.94 50.09 9.15
CA SER A 153 -0.88 49.10 9.43
C SER A 153 -1.06 48.44 10.80
N PHE A 154 -1.56 49.19 11.79
CA PHE A 154 -1.81 48.68 13.14
C PHE A 154 -3.02 47.74 13.20
N LEU A 155 -4.10 48.08 12.49
CA LEU A 155 -5.29 47.22 12.38
C LEU A 155 -4.98 45.91 11.64
N PHE A 156 -4.13 45.97 10.60
CA PHE A 156 -3.69 44.80 9.86
C PHE A 156 -2.83 43.85 10.71
N LEU A 157 -1.92 44.38 11.54
CA LEU A 157 -1.12 43.58 12.47
C LEU A 157 -1.96 42.94 13.59
N LEU A 158 -2.98 43.65 14.10
CA LEU A 158 -3.94 43.10 15.05
C LEU A 158 -4.77 41.97 14.44
N LEU A 159 -5.26 42.13 13.21
CA LEU A 159 -5.99 41.09 12.48
C LEU A 159 -5.11 39.87 12.15
N LEU A 160 -3.84 40.08 11.79
CA LEU A 160 -2.87 38.99 11.59
C LEU A 160 -2.59 38.24 12.90
N SER A 161 -2.44 38.94 14.02
CA SER A 161 -2.25 38.30 15.32
C SER A 161 -3.49 37.51 15.74
N PHE A 162 -4.70 38.02 15.49
CA PHE A 162 -5.96 37.33 15.79
C PHE A 162 -6.17 36.09 14.90
N SER A 163 -5.73 36.14 13.63
CA SER A 163 -5.77 34.99 12.71
C SER A 163 -4.78 33.87 13.06
N LEU A 164 -3.70 34.17 13.78
CA LEU A 164 -2.77 33.17 14.32
C LEU A 164 -3.32 32.44 15.55
N PHE A 165 -4.21 33.08 16.32
CA PHE A 165 -4.92 32.46 17.45
C PHE A 165 -6.19 31.69 17.02
N LEU A 166 -6.71 31.95 15.82
CA LEU A 166 -7.83 31.25 15.18
C LEU A 166 -7.37 30.18 14.19
N ARG A 167 -6.31 29.42 14.50
CA ARG A 167 -6.08 28.19 13.75
C ARG A 167 -7.21 27.22 14.10
N PRO A 168 -8.11 26.84 13.17
CA PRO A 168 -8.96 25.70 13.42
C PRO A 168 -8.02 24.52 13.69
N SER A 169 -8.15 23.89 14.85
CA SER A 169 -7.54 22.59 15.09
C SER A 169 -8.01 21.69 13.96
N VAL A 170 -7.12 21.37 13.02
CA VAL A 170 -7.37 20.30 12.06
C VAL A 170 -7.70 19.09 12.93
N PRO A 171 -8.93 18.52 12.87
CA PRO A 171 -9.20 17.27 13.56
C PRO A 171 -8.16 16.30 13.01
N GLN A 172 -7.22 15.86 13.84
CA GLN A 172 -6.49 14.67 13.45
C GLN A 172 -7.55 13.60 13.19
N PRO A 173 -7.50 12.88 12.06
CA PRO A 173 -8.39 11.74 11.89
C PRO A 173 -8.17 10.85 13.10
N THR A 174 -9.16 10.79 13.98
CA THR A 174 -9.09 9.97 15.17
C THR A 174 -9.14 8.55 14.67
N ILE A 175 -7.96 7.92 14.51
CA ILE A 175 -7.85 6.48 14.31
C ILE A 175 -8.74 5.85 15.38
N CYS A 176 -9.62 4.94 14.98
CA CYS A 176 -10.51 4.30 15.94
C CYS A 176 -9.68 3.71 17.08
N PRO A 177 -10.12 3.83 18.34
CA PRO A 177 -9.35 3.36 19.49
C PRO A 177 -9.39 1.83 19.52
N PHE A 178 -8.64 1.19 18.63
CA PHE A 178 -8.50 -0.25 18.57
C PHE A 178 -7.75 -0.72 19.80
N GLU A 179 -8.34 -1.68 20.51
CA GLU A 179 -7.73 -2.29 21.69
C GLU A 179 -7.16 -3.68 21.36
N ALA A 180 -7.60 -4.30 20.26
CA ALA A 180 -7.18 -5.63 19.88
C ALA A 180 -7.20 -5.88 18.37
N ILE A 181 -6.38 -6.84 17.91
CA ILE A 181 -6.53 -7.46 16.59
C ILE A 181 -6.71 -8.97 16.75
N TYR A 182 -7.75 -9.51 16.10
CA TYR A 182 -7.92 -10.96 15.97
C TYR A 182 -7.62 -11.36 14.52
N GLN A 183 -6.57 -12.18 14.34
CA GLN A 183 -6.04 -12.55 13.03
C GLN A 183 -6.29 -14.03 12.73
N PHE A 184 -6.92 -14.32 11.60
CA PHE A 184 -7.03 -15.65 11.00
C PHE A 184 -6.25 -15.67 9.70
N GLY A 185 -5.71 -16.80 9.28
CA GLY A 185 -4.98 -16.83 8.01
C GLY A 185 -4.02 -18.00 7.89
N ASP A 186 -3.04 -17.83 7.00
CA ASP A 186 -2.01 -18.81 6.74
C ASP A 186 -0.58 -18.29 7.04
N SER A 187 0.42 -18.73 6.28
CA SER A 187 1.82 -18.35 6.47
C SER A 187 2.11 -16.87 6.23
N ILE A 188 1.24 -16.15 5.51
CA ILE A 188 1.38 -14.70 5.30
C ILE A 188 1.08 -13.91 6.58
N SER A 189 0.43 -14.54 7.57
CA SER A 189 0.08 -13.91 8.84
C SER A 189 0.44 -14.73 10.09
N ASP A 190 0.96 -15.96 9.96
CA ASP A 190 1.34 -16.80 11.11
C ASP A 190 2.49 -16.17 11.92
N THR A 191 2.23 -15.88 13.20
CA THR A 191 3.24 -15.33 14.12
C THR A 191 3.92 -16.39 14.99
N GLY A 192 3.63 -17.68 14.75
CA GLY A 192 4.34 -18.83 15.32
C GLY A 192 3.48 -20.01 15.76
N ASN A 193 2.22 -20.13 15.33
CA ASN A 193 1.41 -21.30 15.63
C ASN A 193 1.99 -22.56 14.98
N LEU A 194 2.39 -22.53 13.70
CA LEU A 194 2.93 -23.73 13.05
C LEU A 194 4.12 -24.32 13.82
N ILE A 195 5.04 -23.50 14.31
CA ILE A 195 6.23 -24.03 15.02
C ILE A 195 5.90 -24.66 16.38
N ARG A 196 4.68 -24.46 16.87
CA ARG A 196 4.13 -25.02 18.12
C ARG A 196 3.18 -26.21 17.87
N GLU A 197 2.86 -26.52 16.61
CA GLU A 197 2.02 -27.64 16.19
C GLU A 197 2.79 -28.97 16.18
N GLY A 198 2.99 -29.50 17.39
CA GLY A 198 3.59 -30.82 17.61
C GLY A 198 5.02 -30.98 17.06
N PRO A 199 5.51 -32.23 16.96
CA PRO A 199 6.88 -32.49 16.50
C PRO A 199 7.14 -32.10 15.04
N ALA A 200 6.11 -32.13 14.19
CA ALA A 200 6.21 -31.75 12.79
C ALA A 200 6.39 -30.24 12.64
N GLY A 201 5.55 -29.46 13.33
CA GLY A 201 5.62 -28.02 13.39
C GLY A 201 6.96 -27.50 13.93
N ALA A 202 7.43 -28.07 15.04
CA ALA A 202 8.70 -27.72 15.67
C ALA A 202 9.94 -27.98 14.76
N ARG A 203 9.80 -28.80 13.72
CA ARG A 203 10.86 -29.09 12.73
C ARG A 203 10.63 -28.41 11.38
N SER A 204 9.57 -27.62 11.25
CA SER A 204 9.29 -26.84 10.04
C SER A 204 10.47 -25.92 9.68
N TYR A 205 10.48 -25.45 8.44
CA TYR A 205 11.53 -24.55 7.97
C TYR A 205 11.53 -23.22 8.72
N ALA A 206 10.35 -22.68 9.05
CA ALA A 206 10.21 -21.42 9.79
C ALA A 206 10.63 -21.50 11.27
N ALA A 207 10.86 -22.71 11.80
CA ALA A 207 11.33 -22.95 13.17
C ALA A 207 12.86 -22.81 13.33
N ARG A 208 13.59 -22.48 12.27
CA ARG A 208 15.05 -22.40 12.25
C ARG A 208 15.55 -21.18 11.49
N LEU A 209 16.79 -20.79 11.77
CA LEU A 209 17.46 -19.76 10.97
C LEU A 209 17.50 -20.23 9.51
N PRO A 210 17.36 -19.31 8.55
CA PRO A 210 17.47 -17.86 8.70
C PRO A 210 16.14 -17.11 8.97
N TYR A 211 15.02 -17.79 9.21
CA TYR A 211 13.76 -17.09 9.49
C TYR A 211 13.86 -16.24 10.76
N GLY A 212 13.35 -15.01 10.68
CA GLY A 212 13.40 -14.01 11.75
C GLY A 212 14.77 -13.34 11.97
N GLU A 213 15.78 -13.59 11.14
CA GLU A 213 17.14 -13.07 11.35
C GLU A 213 17.27 -11.55 11.39
N THR A 214 16.42 -10.81 10.67
CA THR A 214 16.53 -9.35 10.49
C THR A 214 16.06 -8.58 11.72
N THR A 215 14.90 -8.95 12.28
CA THR A 215 14.28 -8.19 13.39
C THR A 215 14.39 -8.90 14.73
N PHE A 216 14.26 -10.22 14.73
CA PHE A 216 14.19 -10.99 15.97
C PHE A 216 15.52 -11.66 16.33
N HIS A 217 16.43 -11.79 15.34
CA HIS A 217 17.69 -12.54 15.43
C HIS A 217 17.51 -13.98 15.91
N ARG A 218 16.29 -14.52 15.76
CA ARG A 218 15.91 -15.89 16.07
C ARG A 218 14.63 -16.26 15.31
N PRO A 219 14.37 -17.55 15.11
CA PRO A 219 13.11 -18.01 14.53
C PRO A 219 11.94 -17.72 15.48
N THR A 220 10.90 -17.10 14.95
CA THR A 220 9.62 -16.89 15.66
C THR A 220 8.49 -17.74 15.09
N GLY A 221 8.71 -18.35 13.92
CA GLY A 221 7.70 -19.06 13.13
C GLY A 221 7.03 -18.21 12.05
N ARG A 222 7.35 -16.91 11.97
CA ARG A 222 7.00 -16.08 10.82
C ARG A 222 7.71 -16.56 9.57
N CYS A 223 6.97 -16.72 8.47
CA CYS A 223 7.52 -17.11 7.17
C CYS A 223 8.15 -15.91 6.45
N SER A 224 9.16 -15.29 7.07
CA SER A 224 9.96 -14.19 6.52
C SER A 224 11.30 -14.08 7.27
N ASN A 225 12.21 -13.21 6.80
CA ASN A 225 13.38 -12.81 7.57
C ASN A 225 13.03 -11.92 8.78
N GLY A 226 11.77 -11.50 8.94
CA GLY A 226 11.34 -10.71 10.08
C GLY A 226 9.83 -10.54 10.18
N LEU A 227 9.38 -9.28 10.19
CA LEU A 227 7.98 -8.87 10.37
C LEU A 227 7.13 -9.21 9.14
N LEU A 228 5.88 -9.58 9.40
CA LEU A 228 4.82 -9.78 8.41
C LEU A 228 3.92 -8.54 8.33
N MET A 229 3.02 -8.48 7.36
CA MET A 229 2.10 -7.33 7.22
C MET A 229 1.24 -7.06 8.46
N ILE A 230 0.83 -8.13 9.16
CA ILE A 230 0.05 -8.02 10.40
C ILE A 230 0.83 -7.33 11.52
N ASP A 231 2.17 -7.45 11.54
CA ASP A 231 3.01 -6.78 12.54
C ASP A 231 3.08 -5.27 12.29
N TYR A 232 3.13 -4.86 11.03
CA TYR A 232 3.07 -3.46 10.63
C TYR A 232 1.68 -2.86 10.93
N LEU A 233 0.61 -3.62 10.68
CA LEU A 233 -0.75 -3.20 11.05
C LEU A 233 -0.89 -3.01 12.56
N ALA A 234 -0.41 -3.96 13.37
CA ALA A 234 -0.42 -3.83 14.83
C ALA A 234 0.35 -2.57 15.28
N SER A 235 1.54 -2.36 14.72
CA SER A 235 2.36 -1.18 15.02
C SER A 235 1.66 0.13 14.64
N ALA A 236 0.99 0.18 13.48
CA ALA A 236 0.25 1.36 13.03
C ALA A 236 -0.99 1.67 13.89
N LEU A 237 -1.59 0.65 14.50
CA LEU A 237 -2.67 0.81 15.48
C LEU A 237 -2.16 1.10 16.91
N GLY A 238 -0.85 1.19 17.11
CA GLY A 238 -0.25 1.38 18.44
C GLY A 238 -0.38 0.17 19.36
N LEU A 239 -0.60 -1.03 18.80
CA LEU A 239 -0.74 -2.28 19.53
C LEU A 239 0.58 -3.06 19.55
N PRO A 240 0.84 -3.88 20.60
CA PRO A 240 1.95 -4.83 20.58
C PRO A 240 1.77 -5.86 19.46
N LEU A 241 2.88 -6.49 19.05
CA LEU A 241 2.84 -7.60 18.10
C LEU A 241 1.95 -8.74 18.64
N LEU A 242 1.21 -9.38 17.74
CA LEU A 242 0.27 -10.43 18.11
C LEU A 242 0.98 -11.72 18.48
N ASN A 243 0.61 -12.26 19.64
CA ASN A 243 1.05 -13.58 20.08
C ASN A 243 0.26 -14.67 19.34
N PRO A 244 0.93 -15.76 18.90
CA PRO A 244 0.25 -16.91 18.35
C PRO A 244 -0.57 -17.61 19.44
N TYR A 245 -1.78 -18.05 19.10
CA TYR A 245 -2.74 -18.70 20.00
C TYR A 245 -2.16 -19.85 20.82
N LEU A 246 -1.26 -20.65 20.22
CA LEU A 246 -0.67 -21.82 20.87
C LEU A 246 0.48 -21.48 21.84
N GLU A 247 0.89 -20.22 21.91
CA GLU A 247 1.91 -19.80 22.85
C GLU A 247 1.39 -19.78 24.29
N ARG A 248 2.17 -20.35 25.20
CA ARG A 248 1.81 -20.47 26.61
C ARG A 248 2.41 -19.32 27.42
N ASN A 249 1.69 -18.91 28.46
CA ASN A 249 2.14 -17.90 29.43
C ASN A 249 2.41 -16.51 28.82
N VAL A 250 1.68 -16.15 27.75
CA VAL A 250 1.72 -14.82 27.14
C VAL A 250 0.38 -14.12 27.29
N PRO A 251 0.38 -12.77 27.34
CA PRO A 251 -0.86 -12.02 27.39
C PRO A 251 -1.58 -12.02 26.03
N PHE A 252 -2.91 -12.09 26.07
CA PHE A 252 -3.80 -11.99 24.92
C PHE A 252 -4.74 -10.78 25.01
N GLY A 253 -4.41 -9.80 25.87
CA GLY A 253 -5.25 -8.63 26.14
C GLY A 253 -5.40 -7.67 24.95
N HIS A 254 -4.45 -7.71 24.00
CA HIS A 254 -4.44 -6.91 22.77
C HIS A 254 -4.77 -7.74 21.52
N GLY A 255 -5.46 -8.86 21.70
CA GLY A 255 -5.87 -9.76 20.64
C GLY A 255 -4.92 -10.96 20.45
N VAL A 256 -5.22 -11.74 19.41
CA VAL A 256 -4.65 -13.09 19.21
C VAL A 256 -4.47 -13.36 17.73
N ASN A 257 -3.38 -14.04 17.39
CA ASN A 257 -3.17 -14.60 16.06
C ASN A 257 -3.48 -16.10 16.02
N PHE A 258 -4.48 -16.48 15.25
CA PHE A 258 -4.92 -17.86 15.02
C PHE A 258 -4.41 -18.44 13.69
N ALA A 259 -3.72 -17.64 12.86
CA ALA A 259 -3.20 -18.08 11.58
C ALA A 259 -2.15 -19.19 11.76
N VAL A 260 -2.13 -20.16 10.85
CA VAL A 260 -1.15 -21.25 10.84
C VAL A 260 -0.58 -21.42 9.45
N ALA A 261 0.74 -21.46 9.30
CA ALA A 261 1.38 -21.63 8.01
C ALA A 261 0.92 -22.92 7.29
N GLY A 262 0.52 -22.76 6.02
CA GLY A 262 -0.05 -23.82 5.18
C GLY A 262 -1.56 -24.01 5.32
N SER A 263 -2.25 -23.20 6.14
CA SER A 263 -3.70 -23.31 6.35
C SER A 263 -4.51 -23.13 5.07
N THR A 264 -5.62 -23.86 5.01
CA THR A 264 -6.63 -23.81 3.95
C THR A 264 -7.93 -23.21 4.48
N ALA A 265 -8.71 -22.56 3.62
CA ALA A 265 -10.06 -22.15 3.94
C ALA A 265 -10.97 -23.38 4.10
N LEU A 266 -10.78 -24.39 3.24
CA LEU A 266 -11.54 -25.63 3.19
C LEU A 266 -10.93 -26.71 4.11
N ASN A 267 -11.78 -27.64 4.54
CA ASN A 267 -11.33 -28.80 5.32
C ASN A 267 -10.62 -29.83 4.45
N SER A 268 -9.75 -30.64 5.06
CA SER A 268 -8.99 -31.71 4.39
C SER A 268 -9.84 -32.70 3.60
N SER A 269 -11.10 -32.91 3.99
CA SER A 269 -12.04 -33.78 3.27
C SER A 269 -12.30 -33.33 1.83
N PHE A 270 -12.36 -32.02 1.58
CA PHE A 270 -12.56 -31.47 0.24
C PHE A 270 -11.44 -31.90 -0.73
N PHE A 271 -10.20 -31.89 -0.24
CA PHE A 271 -9.01 -32.28 -0.98
C PHE A 271 -8.91 -33.79 -1.15
N ALA A 272 -9.22 -34.55 -0.10
CA ALA A 272 -9.23 -36.01 -0.14
C ALA A 272 -10.19 -36.56 -1.21
N GLU A 273 -11.39 -35.98 -1.33
CA GLU A 273 -12.38 -36.32 -2.38
C GLU A 273 -11.85 -36.07 -3.81
N ARG A 274 -10.84 -35.22 -3.96
CA ARG A 274 -10.20 -34.85 -5.23
C ARG A 274 -8.86 -35.53 -5.44
N ASN A 275 -8.48 -36.47 -4.57
CA ASN A 275 -7.16 -37.11 -4.56
C ASN A 275 -5.99 -36.12 -4.44
N ILE A 276 -6.18 -35.08 -3.63
CA ILE A 276 -5.16 -34.07 -3.31
C ILE A 276 -4.71 -34.31 -1.88
N HIS A 277 -3.41 -34.54 -1.69
CA HIS A 277 -2.83 -34.67 -0.36
C HIS A 277 -2.63 -33.29 0.27
N VAL A 278 -3.16 -33.10 1.48
CA VAL A 278 -2.80 -31.98 2.36
C VAL A 278 -2.09 -32.53 3.59
N PRO A 279 -1.10 -31.82 4.16
CA PRO A 279 -0.41 -32.27 5.37
C PRO A 279 -1.40 -32.58 6.49
N GLN A 280 -1.16 -33.66 7.26
CA GLN A 280 -2.01 -34.00 8.39
C GLN A 280 -2.04 -32.91 9.48
N SER A 281 -0.99 -32.10 9.55
CA SER A 281 -0.88 -30.95 10.44
C SER A 281 -1.59 -29.69 9.91
N ASN A 282 -2.29 -29.75 8.77
CA ASN A 282 -3.04 -28.60 8.24
C ASN A 282 -4.16 -28.21 9.22
N ILE A 283 -4.16 -26.94 9.62
CA ILE A 283 -5.17 -26.36 10.50
C ILE A 283 -6.08 -25.45 9.64
N PRO A 284 -7.24 -25.95 9.16
CA PRO A 284 -8.11 -25.15 8.29
C PRO A 284 -8.74 -23.98 9.04
N LEU A 285 -9.28 -23.00 8.30
CA LEU A 285 -9.97 -21.83 8.85
C LEU A 285 -11.05 -22.21 9.87
N SER A 286 -11.76 -23.32 9.66
CA SER A 286 -12.77 -23.84 10.59
C SER A 286 -12.22 -24.15 11.98
N MET A 287 -10.97 -24.63 12.06
CA MET A 287 -10.28 -24.90 13.33
C MET A 287 -9.78 -23.60 13.96
N GLN A 288 -9.30 -22.64 13.17
CA GLN A 288 -8.91 -21.32 13.69
C GLN A 288 -10.13 -20.58 14.28
N LEU A 289 -11.30 -20.67 13.64
CA LEU A 289 -12.58 -20.18 14.19
C LEU A 289 -12.97 -20.91 15.48
N HIS A 290 -12.70 -22.21 15.58
CA HIS A 290 -12.87 -22.95 16.83
C HIS A 290 -11.95 -22.44 17.95
N TRP A 291 -10.69 -22.15 17.65
CA TRP A 291 -9.77 -21.52 18.60
C TRP A 291 -10.24 -20.13 19.04
N PHE A 292 -10.74 -19.33 18.11
CA PHE A 292 -11.33 -18.03 18.42
C PHE A 292 -12.52 -18.13 19.37
N ARG A 293 -13.48 -19.04 19.11
CA ARG A 293 -14.60 -19.28 20.04
C ARG A 293 -14.12 -19.71 21.43
N THR A 294 -13.11 -20.57 21.47
CA THR A 294 -12.52 -21.05 22.73
C THR A 294 -11.86 -19.89 23.49
N HIS A 295 -11.10 -19.06 22.79
CA HIS A 295 -10.49 -17.86 23.35
C HIS A 295 -11.54 -16.88 23.89
N LEU A 296 -12.56 -16.54 23.08
CA LEU A 296 -13.65 -15.65 23.52
C LEU A 296 -14.32 -16.17 24.79
N SER A 297 -14.65 -17.46 24.85
CA SER A 297 -15.27 -18.07 26.04
C SER A 297 -14.42 -17.95 27.31
N SER A 298 -13.11 -17.71 27.18
CA SER A 298 -12.21 -17.48 28.31
C SER A 298 -12.13 -16.01 28.77
N ILE A 299 -12.55 -15.05 27.94
CA ILE A 299 -12.44 -13.60 28.22
C ILE A 299 -13.79 -12.88 28.29
N CYS A 300 -14.87 -13.50 27.83
CA CYS A 300 -16.23 -13.01 27.93
C CYS A 300 -17.21 -14.17 28.19
N HIS A 301 -18.30 -13.89 28.90
CA HIS A 301 -19.27 -14.92 29.34
C HIS A 301 -20.66 -14.74 28.77
N THR A 302 -21.02 -13.52 28.35
CA THR A 302 -22.27 -13.22 27.67
C THR A 302 -22.00 -12.70 26.26
N HIS A 303 -22.99 -12.81 25.37
CA HIS A 303 -22.89 -12.24 24.03
C HIS A 303 -22.63 -10.73 24.06
N ALA A 304 -23.26 -10.01 25.00
CA ALA A 304 -23.05 -8.57 25.18
C ALA A 304 -21.60 -8.25 25.59
N ASP A 305 -21.00 -9.05 26.47
CA ASP A 305 -19.60 -8.87 26.88
C ASP A 305 -18.65 -9.11 25.72
N CYS A 306 -18.87 -10.19 24.94
CA CYS A 306 -18.05 -10.50 23.77
C CYS A 306 -18.18 -9.41 22.71
N ALA A 307 -19.40 -8.94 22.44
CA ALA A 307 -19.65 -7.86 21.50
C ALA A 307 -18.95 -6.57 21.91
N ARG A 308 -18.93 -6.21 23.21
CA ARG A 308 -18.22 -5.03 23.72
C ARG A 308 -16.70 -5.12 23.49
N ILE A 309 -16.11 -6.31 23.64
CA ILE A 309 -14.69 -6.53 23.35
C ILE A 309 -14.43 -6.42 21.84
N LEU A 310 -15.24 -7.12 21.04
CA LEU A 310 -15.05 -7.19 19.59
C LEU A 310 -15.43 -5.89 18.86
N GLU A 311 -16.25 -5.04 19.45
CA GLU A 311 -16.54 -3.70 18.97
C GLU A 311 -15.30 -2.80 19.02
N ARG A 312 -14.32 -3.07 19.87
CA ARG A 312 -13.03 -2.34 19.90
C ARG A 312 -11.90 -3.08 19.20
N ALA A 313 -12.21 -4.19 18.53
CA ALA A 313 -11.24 -4.99 17.82
C ALA A 313 -11.29 -4.77 16.31
N LEU A 314 -10.14 -4.97 15.67
CA LEU A 314 -10.07 -5.22 14.23
C LEU A 314 -9.98 -6.74 14.02
N VAL A 315 -10.89 -7.30 13.20
CA VAL A 315 -10.83 -8.73 12.86
C VAL A 315 -10.31 -8.89 11.43
N MET A 316 -9.19 -9.57 11.27
CA MET A 316 -8.57 -9.88 9.99
C MET A 316 -8.88 -11.34 9.63
N VAL A 317 -9.65 -11.58 8.56
CA VAL A 317 -9.93 -12.93 8.06
C VAL A 317 -9.11 -13.17 6.81
N GLY A 318 -7.83 -13.53 7.00
CA GLY A 318 -6.90 -13.87 5.95
C GLY A 318 -5.59 -13.06 5.96
N GLU A 319 -4.69 -13.28 5.00
CA GLU A 319 -4.92 -14.08 3.79
C GLU A 319 -5.12 -15.58 4.10
N ILE A 320 -6.13 -16.16 3.45
CA ILE A 320 -6.52 -17.56 3.54
C ILE A 320 -7.24 -17.92 2.25
N GLY A 321 -6.98 -19.10 1.70
CA GLY A 321 -7.53 -19.53 0.42
C GLY A 321 -6.47 -19.79 -0.64
N GLY A 322 -5.29 -19.15 -0.56
CA GLY A 322 -4.15 -19.42 -1.44
C GLY A 322 -3.73 -20.90 -1.43
N ASN A 323 -3.59 -21.50 -0.23
CA ASN A 323 -3.18 -22.90 -0.11
C ASN A 323 -4.19 -23.90 -0.68
N ASP A 324 -5.48 -23.55 -0.69
CA ASP A 324 -6.52 -24.38 -1.31
C ASP A 324 -6.27 -24.59 -2.80
N TYR A 325 -5.60 -23.64 -3.45
CA TYR A 325 -5.18 -23.76 -4.85
C TYR A 325 -3.78 -24.35 -4.97
N ASN A 326 -2.83 -23.90 -4.14
CA ASN A 326 -1.44 -24.36 -4.15
C ASN A 326 -1.36 -25.90 -4.09
N TYR A 327 -2.12 -26.54 -3.19
CA TYR A 327 -2.10 -27.99 -3.07
C TYR A 327 -2.55 -28.72 -4.34
N GLY A 328 -3.52 -28.16 -5.08
CA GLY A 328 -3.91 -28.68 -6.38
C GLY A 328 -2.84 -28.47 -7.44
N PHE A 329 -2.36 -27.23 -7.57
CA PHE A 329 -1.36 -26.86 -8.59
C PHE A 329 -0.10 -27.71 -8.47
N PHE A 330 0.49 -27.81 -7.29
CA PHE A 330 1.75 -28.54 -7.07
C PHE A 330 1.59 -30.07 -7.05
N GLN A 331 0.36 -30.59 -7.14
CA GLN A 331 0.08 -32.01 -7.38
C GLN A 331 -0.40 -32.29 -8.81
N GLY A 332 -0.19 -31.34 -9.73
CA GLY A 332 -0.42 -31.52 -11.15
C GLY A 332 -1.89 -31.45 -11.57
N LYS A 333 -2.77 -30.89 -10.73
CA LYS A 333 -4.17 -30.70 -11.11
C LYS A 333 -4.29 -29.60 -12.18
N PRO A 334 -5.12 -29.79 -13.22
CA PRO A 334 -5.33 -28.76 -14.23
C PRO A 334 -5.92 -27.48 -13.63
N ILE A 335 -5.52 -26.33 -14.16
CA ILE A 335 -6.04 -25.02 -13.71
C ILE A 335 -7.56 -24.94 -13.81
N GLU A 336 -8.18 -25.55 -14.84
CA GLU A 336 -9.64 -25.60 -14.99
C GLU A 336 -10.33 -26.42 -13.90
N GLU A 337 -9.70 -27.47 -13.39
CA GLU A 337 -10.21 -28.22 -12.23
C GLU A 337 -10.12 -27.35 -10.97
N ILE A 338 -8.97 -26.70 -10.75
CA ILE A 338 -8.74 -25.85 -9.57
C ILE A 338 -9.63 -24.61 -9.59
N ARG A 339 -9.98 -24.07 -10.76
CA ARG A 339 -10.95 -22.96 -10.92
C ARG A 339 -12.31 -23.30 -10.30
N THR A 340 -12.70 -24.58 -10.30
CA THR A 340 -13.95 -25.02 -9.65
C THR A 340 -13.93 -24.88 -8.13
N TYR A 341 -12.75 -24.69 -7.51
CA TYR A 341 -12.62 -24.57 -6.06
C TYR A 341 -12.97 -23.15 -5.59
N VAL A 342 -12.83 -22.15 -6.45
CA VAL A 342 -13.00 -20.73 -6.11
C VAL A 342 -14.32 -20.44 -5.38
N PRO A 343 -15.49 -20.89 -5.85
CA PRO A 343 -16.75 -20.64 -5.14
C PRO A 343 -16.81 -21.31 -3.75
N HIS A 344 -16.15 -22.46 -3.56
CA HIS A 344 -16.11 -23.16 -2.28
C HIS A 344 -15.21 -22.44 -1.28
N VAL A 345 -14.02 -22.04 -1.72
CA VAL A 345 -13.05 -21.28 -0.92
C VAL A 345 -13.66 -19.95 -0.48
N VAL A 346 -14.20 -19.15 -1.42
CA VAL A 346 -14.83 -17.87 -1.09
C VAL A 346 -16.00 -18.06 -0.13
N ARG A 347 -16.82 -19.09 -0.32
CA ARG A 347 -17.91 -19.41 0.61
C ARG A 347 -17.38 -19.66 2.03
N ALA A 348 -16.37 -20.51 2.18
CA ALA A 348 -15.78 -20.81 3.49
C ALA A 348 -15.23 -19.54 4.18
N ILE A 349 -14.58 -18.65 3.42
CA ILE A 349 -14.11 -17.35 3.92
C ILE A 349 -15.30 -16.50 4.40
N THR A 350 -16.33 -16.35 3.57
CA THR A 350 -17.51 -15.55 3.93
C THR A 350 -18.31 -16.13 5.10
N ASP A 351 -18.34 -17.45 5.25
CA ASP A 351 -18.97 -18.10 6.40
C ASP A 351 -18.16 -17.84 7.69
N GLY A 352 -16.83 -17.81 7.60
CA GLY A 352 -15.97 -17.35 8.70
C GLY A 352 -16.22 -15.88 9.06
N VAL A 353 -16.38 -15.00 8.06
CA VAL A 353 -16.75 -13.59 8.29
C VAL A 353 -18.12 -13.48 8.98
N ARG A 354 -19.13 -14.24 8.55
CA ARG A 354 -20.44 -14.30 9.24
C ARG A 354 -20.28 -14.72 10.69
N GLU A 355 -19.42 -15.69 10.96
CA GLU A 355 -19.22 -16.20 12.31
C GLU A 355 -18.64 -15.15 13.25
N VAL A 356 -17.59 -14.44 12.85
CA VAL A 356 -16.98 -13.39 13.68
C VAL A 356 -17.93 -12.20 13.87
N ILE A 357 -18.75 -11.87 12.87
CA ILE A 357 -19.80 -10.85 12.98
C ILE A 357 -20.87 -11.28 13.99
N ARG A 358 -21.34 -12.53 13.92
CA ARG A 358 -22.32 -13.08 14.88
C ARG A 358 -21.77 -13.10 16.31
N ALA A 359 -20.47 -13.29 16.47
CA ALA A 359 -19.80 -13.18 17.77
C ALA A 359 -19.75 -11.74 18.31
N GLY A 360 -19.91 -10.73 17.45
CA GLY A 360 -20.01 -9.32 17.82
C GLY A 360 -19.02 -8.38 17.12
N ALA A 361 -18.21 -8.88 16.18
CA ALA A 361 -17.27 -8.04 15.44
C ALA A 361 -17.97 -6.95 14.62
N LYS A 362 -17.46 -5.71 14.72
CA LYS A 362 -17.97 -4.54 14.00
C LYS A 362 -17.09 -4.08 12.85
N ARG A 363 -15.83 -4.53 12.82
CA ARG A 363 -14.82 -4.14 11.84
C ARG A 363 -14.07 -5.39 11.38
N VAL A 364 -14.33 -5.81 10.16
CA VAL A 364 -13.75 -7.01 9.56
C VAL A 364 -13.02 -6.63 8.27
N VAL A 365 -11.78 -7.07 8.13
CA VAL A 365 -10.97 -6.90 6.93
C VAL A 365 -10.66 -8.27 6.36
N VAL A 366 -10.83 -8.41 5.04
CA VAL A 366 -10.62 -9.67 4.32
C VAL A 366 -9.66 -9.41 3.16
N PRO A 367 -8.41 -9.87 3.26
CA PRO A 367 -7.44 -9.75 2.18
C PRO A 367 -7.77 -10.67 1.00
N GLY A 368 -7.39 -10.25 -0.21
CA GLY A 368 -7.33 -11.12 -1.38
C GLY A 368 -5.98 -11.83 -1.54
N ASN A 369 -5.87 -12.63 -2.60
CA ASN A 369 -4.64 -13.31 -2.97
C ASN A 369 -3.66 -12.38 -3.69
N PHE A 370 -2.36 -12.65 -3.54
CA PHE A 370 -1.28 -12.02 -4.32
C PHE A 370 -1.35 -12.37 -5.82
N PRO A 371 -0.64 -11.61 -6.69
CA PRO A 371 -0.34 -12.05 -8.05
C PRO A 371 0.60 -13.27 -8.02
N ILE A 372 0.02 -14.47 -7.84
CA ILE A 372 0.78 -15.69 -7.59
C ILE A 372 1.70 -16.10 -8.75
N GLY A 373 1.41 -15.63 -9.98
CA GLY A 373 2.27 -15.83 -11.14
C GLY A 373 3.62 -15.11 -11.04
N CYS A 374 3.79 -14.19 -10.10
CA CYS A 374 5.05 -13.51 -9.81
C CYS A 374 5.91 -14.22 -8.75
N ILE A 375 5.42 -15.31 -8.15
CA ILE A 375 6.11 -15.95 -7.02
C ILE A 375 7.11 -17.01 -7.53
N PRO A 376 8.37 -17.05 -7.02
CA PRO A 376 9.42 -17.95 -7.50
C PRO A 376 9.03 -19.42 -7.61
N ILE A 377 8.25 -19.97 -6.65
CA ILE A 377 7.79 -21.35 -6.71
C ILE A 377 6.96 -21.62 -7.98
N TYR A 378 6.07 -20.71 -8.35
CA TYR A 378 5.23 -20.85 -9.55
C TYR A 378 6.05 -20.68 -10.83
N LEU A 379 6.94 -19.69 -10.86
CA LEU A 379 7.84 -19.45 -11.99
C LEU A 379 8.76 -20.65 -12.26
N THR A 380 9.28 -21.28 -11.21
CA THR A 380 10.12 -22.48 -11.31
C THR A 380 9.34 -23.76 -11.62
N SER A 381 8.12 -23.92 -11.08
CA SER A 381 7.32 -25.14 -11.28
C SER A 381 6.54 -25.16 -12.59
N PHE A 382 6.19 -24.00 -13.14
CA PHE A 382 5.41 -23.88 -14.37
C PHE A 382 6.11 -23.02 -15.43
N PRO A 383 7.40 -23.28 -15.74
CA PRO A 383 8.10 -22.52 -16.76
C PRO A 383 7.46 -22.77 -18.13
N SER A 384 7.35 -21.71 -18.92
CA SER A 384 6.81 -21.77 -20.28
C SER A 384 7.87 -21.33 -21.29
N GLY A 385 7.99 -22.10 -22.38
CA GLY A 385 8.81 -21.69 -23.52
C GLY A 385 8.15 -20.62 -24.40
N ASP A 386 6.86 -20.33 -24.20
CA ASP A 386 6.13 -19.27 -24.92
C ASP A 386 6.27 -17.93 -24.17
N PRO A 387 6.97 -16.92 -24.75
CA PRO A 387 7.11 -15.61 -24.12
C PRO A 387 5.76 -14.93 -23.81
N ARG A 388 4.69 -15.27 -24.53
CA ARG A 388 3.34 -14.70 -24.32
C ARG A 388 2.68 -15.20 -23.05
N ALA A 389 3.19 -16.30 -22.46
CA ALA A 389 2.72 -16.78 -21.16
C ALA A 389 3.08 -15.83 -20.01
N TYR A 390 4.02 -14.91 -20.25
CA TYR A 390 4.51 -13.95 -19.26
C TYR A 390 4.00 -12.53 -19.54
N ASP A 391 3.79 -11.76 -18.48
CA ASP A 391 3.56 -10.34 -18.56
C ASP A 391 4.86 -9.52 -18.65
N ASP A 392 4.72 -8.21 -18.73
CA ASP A 392 5.84 -7.29 -18.91
C ASP A 392 6.78 -7.29 -17.69
N MET A 393 6.30 -7.74 -16.53
CA MET A 393 7.08 -7.93 -15.30
C MET A 393 7.65 -9.35 -15.18
N ARG A 394 7.50 -10.20 -16.22
CA ARG A 394 7.91 -11.61 -16.24
C ARG A 394 7.13 -12.51 -15.27
N CYS A 395 5.90 -12.13 -14.89
CA CYS A 395 5.01 -13.00 -14.14
C CYS A 395 4.16 -13.87 -15.07
N LEU A 396 3.76 -15.06 -14.63
CA LEU A 396 2.88 -15.95 -15.40
C LEU A 396 1.44 -15.40 -15.47
N ARG A 397 0.99 -15.00 -16.67
CA ARG A 397 -0.33 -14.37 -16.90
C ARG A 397 -1.48 -15.23 -16.40
N GLY A 398 -1.54 -16.50 -16.82
CA GLY A 398 -2.67 -17.39 -16.48
C GLY A 398 -2.85 -17.63 -14.97
N LEU A 399 -1.76 -17.56 -14.20
CA LEU A 399 -1.80 -17.68 -12.74
C LEU A 399 -2.20 -16.37 -12.06
N ASN A 400 -1.77 -15.22 -12.59
CA ASN A 400 -2.24 -13.91 -12.15
C ASN A 400 -3.73 -13.72 -12.45
N GLU A 401 -4.20 -14.09 -13.64
CA GLU A 401 -5.63 -14.11 -14.01
C GLU A 401 -6.45 -15.02 -13.09
N PHE A 402 -5.88 -16.14 -12.64
CA PHE A 402 -6.52 -17.01 -11.66
C PHE A 402 -6.68 -16.32 -10.30
N ALA A 403 -5.63 -15.65 -9.80
CA ALA A 403 -5.72 -14.89 -8.55
C ALA A 403 -6.74 -13.73 -8.66
N GLU A 404 -6.77 -13.04 -9.81
CA GLU A 404 -7.77 -12.01 -10.11
C GLU A 404 -9.20 -12.57 -10.11
N LEU A 405 -9.40 -13.77 -10.67
CA LEU A 405 -10.69 -14.47 -10.60
C LEU A 405 -11.12 -14.67 -9.14
N HIS A 406 -10.27 -15.25 -8.29
CA HIS A 406 -10.56 -15.40 -6.86
C HIS A 406 -10.93 -14.06 -6.23
N ASN A 407 -10.07 -13.05 -6.42
CA ASN A 407 -10.24 -11.72 -5.83
C ASN A 407 -11.55 -11.05 -6.28
N SER A 408 -11.95 -11.23 -7.55
CA SER A 408 -13.21 -10.69 -8.07
C SER A 408 -14.43 -11.37 -7.45
N VAL A 409 -14.39 -12.69 -7.25
CA VAL A 409 -15.47 -13.47 -6.65
C VAL A 409 -15.58 -13.12 -5.16
N LEU A 410 -14.45 -13.00 -4.47
CA LEU A 410 -14.40 -12.58 -3.07
C LEU A 410 -14.99 -11.18 -2.88
N GLN A 411 -14.58 -10.19 -3.68
CA GLN A 411 -15.12 -8.82 -3.59
C GLN A 411 -16.66 -8.78 -3.77
N ARG A 412 -17.20 -9.51 -4.75
CA ARG A 412 -18.67 -9.63 -4.94
C ARG A 412 -19.35 -10.24 -3.72
N ALA A 413 -18.76 -11.28 -3.14
CA ALA A 413 -19.32 -11.93 -1.95
C ALA A 413 -19.23 -11.02 -0.70
N LEU A 414 -18.18 -10.19 -0.58
CA LEU A 414 -18.08 -9.17 0.47
C LEU A 414 -19.12 -8.06 0.28
N ASP A 415 -19.46 -7.68 -0.96
CA ASP A 415 -20.56 -6.74 -1.21
C ASP A 415 -21.92 -7.30 -0.78
N GLU A 416 -22.15 -8.60 -0.95
CA GLU A 416 -23.33 -9.29 -0.42
C GLU A 416 -23.36 -9.25 1.11
N LEU A 417 -22.22 -9.55 1.76
CA LEU A 417 -22.11 -9.47 3.22
C LEU A 417 -22.34 -8.05 3.76
N ARG A 418 -21.88 -7.00 3.07
CA ARG A 418 -22.16 -5.60 3.45
C ARG A 418 -23.66 -5.29 3.42
N ARG A 419 -24.42 -5.89 2.50
CA ARG A 419 -25.89 -5.76 2.46
C ARG A 419 -26.56 -6.60 3.55
N GLU A 420 -26.00 -7.77 3.87
CA GLU A 420 -26.47 -8.64 4.96
C GLU A 420 -26.26 -8.00 6.35
N TYR A 421 -25.16 -7.25 6.52
CA TYR A 421 -24.74 -6.64 7.77
C TYR A 421 -24.47 -5.13 7.63
N PRO A 422 -25.51 -4.28 7.44
CA PRO A 422 -25.32 -2.84 7.18
C PRO A 422 -24.68 -2.08 8.35
N ASN A 423 -24.67 -2.65 9.55
CA ASN A 423 -24.10 -2.05 10.77
C ASN A 423 -22.68 -2.58 11.08
N VAL A 424 -22.01 -3.20 10.10
CA VAL A 424 -20.64 -3.74 10.22
C VAL A 424 -19.80 -3.18 9.09
N VAL A 425 -18.61 -2.69 9.43
CA VAL A 425 -17.61 -2.27 8.45
C VAL A 425 -16.88 -3.52 7.95
N ILE A 426 -17.12 -3.90 6.70
CA ILE A 426 -16.45 -5.04 6.05
C ILE A 426 -15.59 -4.48 4.91
N LEU A 427 -14.27 -4.61 5.01
CA LEU A 427 -13.32 -4.08 4.03
C LEU A 427 -12.61 -5.22 3.28
N TYR A 428 -12.36 -4.97 2.00
CA TYR A 428 -11.44 -5.78 1.20
C TYR A 428 -10.06 -5.14 1.24
N ALA A 429 -9.03 -5.92 1.56
CA ALA A 429 -7.64 -5.49 1.48
C ALA A 429 -7.00 -6.04 0.20
N ASP A 430 -6.64 -5.13 -0.72
CA ASP A 430 -6.16 -5.47 -2.06
C ASP A 430 -4.67 -5.81 -2.08
N TYR A 431 -4.36 -6.98 -1.50
CA TYR A 431 -3.02 -7.53 -1.46
C TYR A 431 -2.40 -7.73 -2.85
N TYR A 432 -3.25 -7.94 -3.87
CA TYR A 432 -2.82 -8.09 -5.25
C TYR A 432 -2.17 -6.81 -5.78
N THR A 433 -2.91 -5.70 -5.70
CA THR A 433 -2.44 -4.39 -6.15
C THR A 433 -1.30 -3.88 -5.29
N ALA A 434 -1.31 -4.13 -3.97
CA ALA A 434 -0.21 -3.79 -3.07
C ALA A 434 1.11 -4.42 -3.54
N PHE A 435 1.09 -5.71 -3.88
CA PHE A 435 2.25 -6.43 -4.39
C PHE A 435 2.70 -5.87 -5.74
N GLN A 436 1.78 -5.71 -6.70
CA GLN A 436 2.10 -5.15 -8.01
C GLN A 436 2.72 -3.76 -7.91
N SER A 437 2.27 -2.96 -6.94
CA SER A 437 2.81 -1.64 -6.67
C SER A 437 4.26 -1.67 -6.17
N VAL A 438 4.64 -2.69 -5.41
CA VAL A 438 6.03 -2.94 -5.01
C VAL A 438 6.87 -3.32 -6.23
N LEU A 439 6.40 -4.25 -7.06
CA LEU A 439 7.11 -4.66 -8.28
C LEU A 439 7.36 -3.49 -9.24
N ARG A 440 6.32 -2.72 -9.56
CA ARG A 440 6.43 -1.59 -10.51
C ARG A 440 7.36 -0.48 -10.03
N ARG A 441 7.51 -0.33 -8.71
CA ARG A 441 8.34 0.71 -8.09
C ARG A 441 9.62 0.14 -7.49
N ALA A 442 9.98 -1.09 -7.83
CA ALA A 442 10.98 -1.85 -7.08
C ALA A 442 12.32 -1.11 -6.94
N THR A 443 12.86 -0.60 -8.05
CA THR A 443 14.12 0.17 -8.08
C THR A 443 14.03 1.45 -7.23
N TYR A 444 12.90 2.15 -7.27
CA TYR A 444 12.68 3.35 -6.45
C TYR A 444 12.61 3.02 -4.95
N LEU A 445 12.05 1.85 -4.61
CA LEU A 445 11.97 1.35 -3.24
C LEU A 445 13.29 0.72 -2.75
N GLY A 446 14.33 0.67 -3.61
CA GLY A 446 15.65 0.16 -3.26
C GLY A 446 15.84 -1.34 -3.47
N PHE A 447 14.89 -2.03 -4.11
CA PHE A 447 15.06 -3.42 -4.52
C PHE A 447 15.98 -3.53 -5.74
N ASP A 448 16.76 -4.60 -5.79
CA ASP A 448 17.65 -4.88 -6.92
C ASP A 448 16.86 -5.45 -8.11
N GLU A 449 16.90 -4.71 -9.22
CA GLU A 449 16.20 -5.06 -10.47
C GLU A 449 16.60 -6.46 -10.99
N SER A 450 17.83 -6.89 -10.73
CA SER A 450 18.33 -8.20 -11.19
C SER A 450 17.79 -9.40 -10.40
N SER A 451 17.10 -9.14 -9.28
CA SER A 451 16.63 -10.16 -8.32
C SER A 451 15.15 -10.08 -7.99
N LEU A 452 14.36 -9.26 -8.70
CA LEU A 452 12.93 -9.05 -8.42
C LEU A 452 12.10 -10.34 -8.32
N MET A 453 12.44 -11.34 -9.14
CA MET A 453 11.77 -12.65 -9.17
C MET A 453 12.65 -13.78 -8.59
N LYS A 454 13.60 -13.44 -7.71
CA LYS A 454 14.52 -14.41 -7.09
C LYS A 454 14.33 -14.44 -5.58
N ALA A 455 14.31 -15.64 -5.01
CA ALA A 455 14.34 -15.81 -3.57
C ALA A 455 15.70 -15.38 -2.99
N CYS A 456 15.70 -14.60 -1.91
CA CYS A 456 16.94 -14.26 -1.18
C CYS A 456 17.54 -15.49 -0.49
N CYS A 457 16.71 -16.26 0.23
CA CYS A 457 17.07 -17.51 0.85
C CYS A 457 16.63 -18.67 -0.04
N GLY A 458 17.57 -19.25 -0.77
CA GLY A 458 17.26 -20.25 -1.76
C GLY A 458 18.47 -20.70 -2.56
N ILE A 459 18.24 -21.68 -3.43
CA ILE A 459 19.23 -22.25 -4.32
C ILE A 459 18.55 -22.73 -5.59
N GLY A 460 19.27 -22.69 -6.72
CA GLY A 460 18.90 -23.39 -7.94
C GLY A 460 18.11 -22.55 -8.95
N GLY A 461 18.30 -22.87 -10.23
CA GLY A 461 17.55 -22.27 -11.35
C GLY A 461 17.65 -20.75 -11.47
N GLU A 462 16.77 -20.19 -12.31
CA GLU A 462 16.69 -18.76 -12.59
C GLU A 462 16.15 -17.94 -11.40
N HIS A 463 15.20 -18.51 -10.65
CA HIS A 463 14.49 -17.84 -9.55
C HIS A 463 15.09 -18.12 -8.16
N ASN A 464 16.31 -18.68 -8.12
CA ASN A 464 17.01 -19.10 -6.90
C ASN A 464 16.15 -19.99 -5.99
N TYR A 465 15.43 -20.95 -6.57
CA TYR A 465 14.48 -21.79 -5.86
C TYR A 465 14.52 -23.25 -6.32
N ASP A 466 14.53 -24.16 -5.34
CA ASP A 466 14.45 -25.60 -5.51
C ASP A 466 13.53 -26.18 -4.42
N GLY A 467 12.40 -26.74 -4.84
CA GLY A 467 11.39 -27.31 -3.93
C GLY A 467 11.89 -28.49 -3.09
N SER A 468 12.99 -29.14 -3.49
CA SER A 468 13.62 -30.21 -2.71
C SER A 468 14.56 -29.70 -1.61
N ARG A 469 15.01 -28.44 -1.71
CA ARG A 469 15.98 -27.81 -0.81
C ARG A 469 15.51 -26.40 -0.44
N MET A 470 14.42 -26.35 0.31
CA MET A 470 13.80 -25.11 0.79
C MET A 470 14.71 -24.30 1.73
N CYS A 471 14.47 -22.98 1.81
CA CYS A 471 15.09 -22.09 2.79
C CYS A 471 15.06 -22.68 4.21
N GLY A 472 16.16 -22.53 4.96
CA GLY A 472 16.35 -23.16 6.27
C GLY A 472 16.80 -24.63 6.19
N SER A 473 16.91 -25.24 5.02
CA SER A 473 17.59 -26.53 4.87
C SER A 473 19.11 -26.39 4.96
N PRO A 474 19.85 -27.41 5.43
CA PRO A 474 21.31 -27.38 5.46
C PRO A 474 21.93 -27.04 4.09
N GLY A 475 22.85 -26.08 4.10
CA GLY A 475 23.59 -25.65 2.91
C GLY A 475 22.78 -24.85 1.89
N VAL A 476 21.61 -24.33 2.27
CA VAL A 476 20.87 -23.35 1.46
C VAL A 476 21.33 -21.94 1.88
N PRO A 477 21.92 -21.15 0.98
CA PRO A 477 22.45 -19.84 1.31
C PRO A 477 21.35 -18.77 1.46
N VAL A 478 21.72 -17.66 2.09
CA VAL A 478 20.95 -16.41 2.13
C VAL A 478 21.71 -15.35 1.34
N CYS A 479 20.98 -14.53 0.60
CA CYS A 479 21.55 -13.40 -0.11
C CYS A 479 22.22 -12.41 0.87
N PRO A 480 23.26 -11.66 0.45
CA PRO A 480 23.97 -10.76 1.35
C PRO A 480 23.13 -9.59 1.89
N ASN A 481 22.10 -9.18 1.15
CA ASN A 481 21.24 -8.05 1.52
C ASN A 481 19.75 -8.38 1.31
N PRO A 482 19.08 -8.94 2.33
CA PRO A 482 17.65 -9.24 2.26
C PRO A 482 16.76 -8.02 2.00
N ALA A 483 17.18 -6.80 2.39
CA ALA A 483 16.40 -5.59 2.16
C ALA A 483 16.34 -5.18 0.68
N GLN A 484 17.22 -5.72 -0.17
CA GLN A 484 17.21 -5.48 -1.61
C GLN A 484 16.45 -6.55 -2.41
N HIS A 485 15.85 -7.54 -1.74
CA HIS A 485 15.06 -8.60 -2.37
C HIS A 485 13.58 -8.49 -1.98
N ILE A 486 12.70 -8.77 -2.94
CA ILE A 486 11.26 -8.83 -2.68
C ILE A 486 10.89 -10.18 -2.03
N HIS A 487 11.41 -11.28 -2.57
CA HIS A 487 11.11 -12.62 -2.09
C HIS A 487 12.12 -13.07 -1.04
N TRP A 488 11.62 -13.50 0.12
CA TRP A 488 12.44 -14.08 1.17
C TRP A 488 12.85 -15.50 0.80
N ASP A 489 11.86 -16.34 0.53
CA ASP A 489 12.05 -17.71 0.06
C ASP A 489 11.26 -17.92 -1.24
N GLY A 490 11.02 -19.18 -1.63
CA GLY A 490 10.29 -19.49 -2.85
C GLY A 490 8.82 -19.07 -2.87
N VAL A 491 8.24 -18.73 -1.73
CA VAL A 491 6.80 -18.51 -1.53
C VAL A 491 6.54 -17.15 -0.88
N HIS A 492 7.32 -16.80 0.14
CA HIS A 492 7.05 -15.68 1.02
C HIS A 492 7.96 -14.48 0.75
N LEU A 493 7.55 -13.33 1.24
CA LEU A 493 8.24 -12.06 1.00
C LEU A 493 9.19 -11.69 2.14
N THR A 494 10.14 -10.84 1.81
CA THR A 494 11.01 -10.23 2.81
C THR A 494 10.21 -9.28 3.68
N GLN A 495 10.71 -9.04 4.89
CA GLN A 495 10.17 -8.01 5.77
C GLN A 495 10.07 -6.66 5.02
N GLU A 496 11.05 -6.34 4.18
CA GLU A 496 11.09 -5.06 3.47
C GLU A 496 9.98 -4.94 2.42
N ALA A 497 9.72 -6.00 1.67
CA ALA A 497 8.56 -6.05 0.78
C ALA A 497 7.25 -5.95 1.56
N TYR A 498 7.10 -6.70 2.67
CA TYR A 498 5.92 -6.59 3.53
C TYR A 498 5.74 -5.20 4.13
N ARG A 499 6.83 -4.48 4.47
CA ARG A 499 6.78 -3.09 4.92
C ARG A 499 6.12 -2.20 3.88
N HIS A 500 6.61 -2.23 2.64
CA HIS A 500 6.09 -1.40 1.57
C HIS A 500 4.64 -1.74 1.17
N MET A 501 4.29 -3.03 1.16
CA MET A 501 2.90 -3.43 0.97
C MET A 501 2.01 -2.92 2.11
N SER A 502 2.49 -2.98 3.35
CA SER A 502 1.75 -2.55 4.53
C SER A 502 1.55 -1.03 4.56
N GLU A 503 2.53 -0.22 4.16
CA GLU A 503 2.37 1.24 4.07
C GLU A 503 1.16 1.63 3.21
N TRP A 504 0.93 0.91 2.11
CA TRP A 504 -0.22 1.13 1.25
C TRP A 504 -1.52 0.57 1.87
N ILE A 505 -1.50 -0.69 2.29
CA ILE A 505 -2.69 -1.38 2.83
C ILE A 505 -3.19 -0.73 4.13
N VAL A 506 -2.29 -0.40 5.06
CA VAL A 506 -2.65 0.25 6.32
C VAL A 506 -3.25 1.62 6.04
N GLY A 507 -2.65 2.42 5.16
CA GLY A 507 -3.21 3.72 4.77
C GLY A 507 -4.62 3.59 4.19
N ASP A 508 -4.81 2.62 3.30
CA ASP A 508 -6.10 2.34 2.69
C ASP A 508 -7.16 1.84 3.69
N ILE A 509 -6.82 0.87 4.56
CA ILE A 509 -7.71 0.39 5.63
C ILE A 509 -8.09 1.55 6.55
N LEU A 510 -7.11 2.30 7.06
CA LEU A 510 -7.35 3.38 8.03
C LEU A 510 -8.15 4.55 7.43
N SER A 511 -8.07 4.78 6.12
CA SER A 511 -8.86 5.82 5.44
C SER A 511 -10.35 5.45 5.28
N ARG A 512 -10.67 4.16 5.25
CA ARG A 512 -12.03 3.64 4.99
C ARG A 512 -12.70 3.08 6.24
N ILE A 513 -11.93 2.78 7.28
CA ILE A 513 -12.47 2.21 8.51
C ILE A 513 -13.19 3.28 9.32
N GLN A 514 -14.47 3.05 9.57
CA GLN A 514 -15.29 3.98 10.35
C GLN A 514 -15.28 3.58 11.82
N CYS A 515 -15.24 4.59 12.69
CA CYS A 515 -15.43 4.36 14.11
C CYS A 515 -16.92 4.24 14.38
N VAL A 516 -17.36 2.98 14.52
CA VAL A 516 -18.67 2.57 15.00
C VAL A 516 -18.77 2.68 16.50
#